data_AF-A0A800KIG8-F1
#
_entry.id   AF-A0A800KIG8-F1
#
_cell.length_a   1.000
_cell.length_b   1.000
_cell.length_c   1.000
_cell.angle_alpha   90.00
_cell.angle_beta   90.00
_cell.angle_gamma   90.00
#
_symmetry.space_group_name_H-M   'P 1'
#
loop_
_entity.id
_entity.type
_entity.pdbx_description
1 polymer ?
#
loop_
_entity_poly.entity_id
_entity_poly.type
_entity_poly.pdbx_seq_one_letter_code
_entity_poly.pdbx_strand_id
1 'polypeptide(L)'
;MALKDANLVILESNYDEELLRNSHYPATVQQRIASSRGHLSNRIAAQFACELLHPNLFGILLAHLSQECNRPELALSTMEKAIRPQGFKGFLGVATQDSPTRFLDLEKLQFQKTGDEQFSLL
;
A
#
# COMPACT_ATOMS: atom_id res chain seq x y z
N MET A 1 -11.57 -2.73 -15.13
CA MET A 1 -10.80 -1.59 -14.59
C MET A 1 -9.34 -1.96 -14.72
N ALA A 2 -8.47 -1.11 -15.27
CA ALA A 2 -7.14 -1.48 -15.75
C ALA A 2 -6.21 -2.16 -14.71
N LEU A 3 -6.47 -1.95 -13.41
CA LEU A 3 -5.68 -2.52 -12.32
C LEU A 3 -6.15 -3.89 -11.82
N LYS A 4 -7.34 -4.38 -12.23
CA LYS A 4 -7.92 -5.63 -11.71
C LYS A 4 -7.18 -6.90 -12.11
N ASP A 5 -6.36 -6.82 -13.16
CA ASP A 5 -5.57 -7.94 -13.66
C ASP A 5 -4.07 -7.79 -13.34
N ALA A 6 -3.69 -6.74 -12.61
CA ALA A 6 -2.30 -6.45 -12.28
C ALA A 6 -1.78 -7.42 -11.21
N ASN A 7 -0.63 -8.05 -11.46
CA ASN A 7 -0.03 -9.00 -10.51
C ASN A 7 0.81 -8.33 -9.42
N LEU A 8 1.23 -7.08 -9.64
CA LEU A 8 1.89 -6.21 -8.67
C LEU A 8 1.33 -4.80 -8.86
N VAL A 9 0.96 -4.14 -7.78
CA VAL A 9 0.47 -2.76 -7.82
C VAL A 9 1.35 -1.84 -6.98
N ILE A 10 1.60 -0.64 -7.52
CA ILE A 10 2.21 0.46 -6.77
C ILE A 10 1.09 1.44 -6.45
N LEU A 11 0.81 1.64 -5.17
CA LEU A 11 -0.28 2.48 -4.70
C LEU A 11 0.27 3.70 -3.98
N GLU A 12 -0.28 4.86 -4.31
CA GLU A 12 -0.08 6.05 -3.50
C GLU A 12 -0.67 5.84 -2.11
N SER A 13 0.14 6.11 -1.08
CA SER A 13 -0.25 6.06 0.33
C SER A 13 0.34 7.30 0.99
N ASN A 14 -0.20 8.46 0.66
CA ASN A 14 0.48 9.73 0.88
C ASN A 14 0.46 10.16 2.34
N TYR A 15 -0.67 10.11 3.02
CA TYR A 15 -0.77 10.61 4.38
C TYR A 15 -1.55 9.68 5.31
N ASP A 16 -1.19 9.73 6.58
CA ASP A 16 -2.00 9.26 7.69
C ASP A 16 -2.99 10.37 8.11
N GLU A 17 -4.26 10.03 8.25
CA GLU A 17 -5.32 10.99 8.56
C GLU A 17 -5.13 11.73 9.89
N GLU A 18 -4.54 11.08 10.90
CA GLU A 18 -4.30 11.72 12.19
C GLU A 18 -3.09 12.67 12.11
N LEU A 19 -2.02 12.26 11.44
CA LEU A 19 -0.87 13.13 11.22
C LEU A 19 -1.23 14.34 10.36
N LEU A 20 -2.02 14.20 9.30
CA LEU A 20 -2.46 15.33 8.49
C LEU A 20 -3.30 16.33 9.30
N ARG A 21 -4.24 15.84 10.11
CA ARG A 21 -5.11 16.67 10.94
C ARG A 21 -4.34 17.46 12.00
N ASN A 22 -3.27 16.87 12.52
CA ASN A 22 -2.41 17.47 13.55
C ASN A 22 -1.16 18.16 12.97
N SER A 23 -1.05 18.25 11.64
CA SER A 23 0.10 18.88 10.97
C SER A 23 0.12 20.39 11.15
N HIS A 24 1.29 20.99 10.91
CA HIS A 24 1.45 22.45 10.95
C HIS A 24 0.94 23.14 9.68
N TYR A 25 0.45 22.37 8.69
CA TYR A 25 -0.11 22.94 7.48
C TYR A 25 -1.33 23.81 7.78
N PRO A 26 -1.48 24.95 7.08
CA PRO A 26 -2.73 25.71 7.09
C PRO A 26 -3.92 24.81 6.72
N ALA A 27 -5.08 25.06 7.31
CA ALA A 27 -6.28 24.26 7.07
C ALA A 27 -6.63 24.11 5.58
N THR A 28 -6.38 25.14 4.77
CA THR A 28 -6.59 25.10 3.32
C THR A 28 -5.67 24.09 2.61
N VAL A 29 -4.44 23.93 3.08
CA VAL A 29 -3.49 22.93 2.57
C VAL A 29 -3.92 21.53 2.99
N GLN A 30 -4.28 21.35 4.26
CA GLN A 30 -4.81 20.06 4.75
C GLN A 30 -6.04 19.62 3.95
N GLN A 31 -6.98 20.53 3.71
CA GLN A 31 -8.19 20.28 2.91
C GLN A 31 -7.86 19.91 1.46
N ARG A 32 -6.89 20.60 0.83
CA ARG A 32 -6.47 20.29 -0.54
C ARG A 32 -5.84 18.90 -0.62
N ILE A 33 -4.96 18.55 0.31
CA ILE A 33 -4.32 17.23 0.40
C ILE A 33 -5.40 16.14 0.53
N ALA A 34 -6.38 16.32 1.41
CA ALA A 34 -7.44 15.34 1.66
C ALA A 34 -8.60 15.36 0.66
N SER A 35 -8.56 16.23 -0.36
CA SER A 35 -9.63 16.35 -1.34
C SER A 35 -9.62 15.22 -2.38
N SER A 36 -10.72 15.05 -3.11
CA SER A 36 -10.81 14.07 -4.21
C SER A 36 -9.85 14.31 -5.38
N ARG A 37 -9.21 15.49 -5.42
CA ARG A 37 -8.16 15.85 -6.40
C ARG A 37 -6.78 15.99 -5.76
N GLY A 38 -6.68 15.68 -4.47
CA GLY A 38 -5.44 15.69 -3.71
C GLY A 38 -4.77 14.34 -3.78
N HIS A 39 -4.42 13.83 -2.60
CA HIS A 39 -3.66 12.60 -2.45
C HIS A 39 -4.48 11.50 -1.80
N LEU A 40 -4.07 10.24 -2.01
CA LEU A 40 -4.70 9.12 -1.31
C LEU A 40 -4.17 9.02 0.12
N SER A 41 -5.07 8.90 1.10
CA SER A 41 -4.69 8.53 2.46
C SER A 41 -4.30 7.06 2.55
N ASN A 42 -3.58 6.69 3.61
CA ASN A 42 -3.27 5.29 3.91
C ASN A 42 -4.53 4.41 3.93
N ARG A 43 -5.62 4.92 4.52
CA ARG A 43 -6.89 4.17 4.63
C ARG A 43 -7.60 4.03 3.30
N ILE A 44 -7.67 5.07 2.47
CA ILE A 44 -8.30 5.00 1.15
C ILE A 44 -7.49 4.06 0.24
N ALA A 45 -6.16 4.17 0.28
CA ALA A 45 -5.28 3.25 -0.44
C ALA A 45 -5.52 1.79 -0.02
N ALA A 46 -5.67 1.54 1.29
CA ALA A 46 -5.94 0.21 1.83
C ALA A 46 -7.33 -0.34 1.46
N GLN A 47 -8.36 0.51 1.46
CA GLN A 47 -9.69 0.15 0.97
C GLN A 47 -9.66 -0.23 -0.51
N PHE A 48 -8.97 0.58 -1.32
CA PHE A 48 -8.83 0.30 -2.75
C PHE A 48 -8.03 -0.99 -3.00
N ALA A 49 -6.97 -1.24 -2.22
CA ALA A 49 -6.20 -2.48 -2.30
C ALA A 49 -7.07 -3.73 -2.08
N CYS A 50 -8.05 -3.68 -1.16
CA CYS A 50 -9.00 -4.78 -0.96
C CYS A 50 -9.84 -5.08 -2.21
N GLU A 51 -10.18 -4.07 -3.02
CA GLU A 51 -10.92 -4.25 -4.27
C GLU A 51 -10.07 -4.84 -5.41
N LEU A 52 -8.74 -4.77 -5.26
CA LEU A 52 -7.77 -5.31 -6.21
C LEU A 52 -7.34 -6.74 -5.86
N LEU A 53 -7.78 -7.32 -4.74
CA LEU A 53 -7.35 -8.67 -4.36
C LEU A 53 -7.91 -9.71 -5.32
N HIS A 54 -7.00 -10.48 -5.94
CA HIS A 54 -7.31 -11.64 -6.76
C HIS A 54 -6.16 -12.68 -6.65
N PRO A 55 -6.37 -13.95 -7.06
CA PRO A 55 -5.37 -15.01 -6.88
C PRO A 55 -3.99 -14.72 -7.49
N ASN A 56 -3.93 -13.93 -8.57
CA ASN A 56 -2.68 -13.62 -9.26
C ASN A 56 -1.99 -12.34 -8.75
N LEU A 57 -2.60 -11.58 -7.84
CA LEU A 57 -1.94 -10.43 -7.21
C LEU A 57 -0.92 -10.97 -6.21
N PHE A 58 0.38 -10.81 -6.51
CA PHE A 58 1.46 -11.27 -5.65
C PHE A 58 2.14 -10.16 -4.85
N GLY A 59 1.88 -8.89 -5.15
CA GLY A 59 2.49 -7.81 -4.38
C GLY A 59 1.75 -6.48 -4.40
N ILE A 60 1.97 -5.72 -3.33
CA ILE A 60 1.55 -4.33 -3.16
C ILE A 60 2.75 -3.54 -2.67
N LEU A 61 3.11 -2.47 -3.37
CA LEU A 61 4.15 -1.52 -2.98
C LEU A 61 3.51 -0.16 -2.70
N LEU A 62 3.65 0.35 -1.50
CA LEU A 62 3.17 1.68 -1.13
C LEU A 62 4.22 2.72 -1.50
N ALA A 63 3.81 3.82 -2.12
CA ALA A 63 4.71 4.87 -2.57
C ALA A 63 4.13 6.26 -2.31
N HIS A 64 4.94 7.27 -2.60
CA HIS A 64 4.56 8.68 -2.54
C HIS A 64 4.09 9.13 -1.13
N LEU A 65 4.75 8.62 -0.09
CA LEU A 65 4.49 9.01 1.29
C LEU A 65 4.90 10.47 1.52
N SER A 66 4.05 11.25 2.17
CA SER A 66 4.37 12.58 2.69
C SER A 66 5.44 12.49 3.78
N GLN A 67 6.44 13.35 3.72
CA GLN A 67 7.48 13.43 4.75
C GLN A 67 6.93 13.94 6.08
N GLU A 68 5.95 14.84 6.05
CA GLU A 68 5.39 15.48 7.25
C GLU A 68 4.20 14.71 7.81
N CYS A 69 3.35 14.18 6.91
CA CYS A 69 2.06 13.61 7.31
C CYS A 69 2.03 12.08 7.18
N ASN A 70 3.16 11.40 7.10
CA ASN A 70 3.19 9.94 7.05
C ASN A 70 4.48 9.36 7.60
N ARG A 71 4.44 8.05 7.87
CA ARG A 71 5.58 7.23 8.25
C ARG A 71 5.44 5.85 7.59
N PRO A 72 6.51 5.21 7.11
CA PRO A 72 6.45 3.89 6.48
C PRO A 72 5.70 2.85 7.33
N GLU A 73 5.89 2.87 8.64
CA GLU A 73 5.29 1.91 9.57
C GLU A 73 3.76 2.10 9.67
N LEU A 74 3.28 3.34 9.59
CA LEU A 74 1.84 3.64 9.61
C LEU A 74 1.17 3.19 8.30
N ALA A 75 1.80 3.47 7.17
CA ALA A 75 1.32 3.05 5.86
C ALA A 75 1.23 1.51 5.79
N LEU A 76 2.30 0.80 6.20
CA LEU A 76 2.31 -0.66 6.30
C LEU A 76 1.24 -1.17 7.24
N SER A 77 1.18 -0.67 8.48
CA SER A 77 0.22 -1.16 9.48
C SER A 77 -1.23 -0.97 9.02
N THR A 78 -1.55 0.17 8.41
CA THR A 78 -2.88 0.46 7.88
C THR A 78 -3.24 -0.50 6.74
N MET A 79 -2.30 -0.73 5.83
CA MET A 79 -2.49 -1.64 4.70
C MET A 79 -2.63 -3.10 5.16
N GLU A 80 -1.78 -3.57 6.07
CA GLU A 80 -1.84 -4.93 6.63
C GLU A 80 -3.17 -5.22 7.32
N LYS A 81 -3.65 -4.28 8.15
CA LYS A 81 -4.95 -4.42 8.82
C LYS A 81 -6.12 -4.58 7.84
N ALA A 82 -6.01 -4.04 6.64
CA ALA A 82 -7.04 -4.18 5.61
C ALA A 82 -6.91 -5.48 4.82
N ILE A 83 -5.71 -5.81 4.32
CA ILE A 83 -5.54 -6.89 3.34
C ILE A 83 -5.32 -8.27 3.97
N ARG A 84 -4.71 -8.36 5.17
CA ARG A 84 -4.42 -9.66 5.81
C ARG A 84 -5.69 -10.41 6.24
N PRO A 85 -6.73 -9.76 6.81
CA PRO A 85 -8.00 -10.44 7.11
C PRO A 85 -8.72 -10.97 5.86
N GLN A 86 -8.46 -10.37 4.69
CA GLN A 86 -8.97 -10.82 3.39
C GLN A 86 -8.16 -11.99 2.80
N GLY A 87 -7.17 -12.52 3.54
CA GLY A 87 -6.37 -13.66 3.13
C GLY A 87 -5.17 -13.32 2.23
N PHE A 88 -4.86 -12.04 2.02
CA PHE A 88 -3.70 -11.67 1.20
C PHE A 88 -2.39 -12.01 1.92
N LYS A 89 -1.62 -12.94 1.35
CA LYS A 89 -0.30 -13.36 1.84
C LYS A 89 0.87 -12.91 0.97
N GLY A 90 0.59 -12.11 -0.07
CA GLY A 90 1.61 -11.61 -0.98
C GLY A 90 2.54 -10.58 -0.35
N PHE A 91 3.52 -10.16 -1.15
CA PHE A 91 4.49 -9.13 -0.79
C PHE A 91 3.80 -7.82 -0.45
N LEU A 92 4.23 -7.21 0.65
CA LEU A 92 3.88 -5.85 1.00
C LEU A 92 5.17 -5.09 1.31
N GLY A 93 5.33 -3.92 0.71
CA GLY A 93 6.49 -3.07 0.96
C GLY A 93 6.17 -1.59 0.83
N VAL A 94 7.14 -0.75 1.19
CA VAL A 94 7.10 0.70 1.02
C VAL A 94 8.33 1.14 0.22
N ALA A 95 8.11 2.01 -0.77
CA ALA A 95 9.15 2.80 -1.40
C ALA A 95 9.26 4.14 -0.67
N THR A 96 10.38 4.38 0.01
CA THR A 96 10.65 5.64 0.68
C THR A 96 11.12 6.70 -0.32
N GLN A 97 11.09 7.98 0.07
CA GLN A 97 11.49 9.08 -0.82
C GLN A 97 13.00 9.29 -0.88
N ASP A 98 13.72 8.87 0.16
CA ASP A 98 15.13 9.17 0.40
C ASP A 98 16.08 8.15 -0.21
N SER A 99 15.60 6.94 -0.50
CA SER A 99 16.41 5.85 -1.03
C SER A 99 15.63 4.97 -2.01
N PRO A 100 16.29 4.41 -3.03
CA PRO A 100 15.65 3.46 -3.92
C PRO A 100 15.30 2.18 -3.14
N THR A 101 14.20 1.52 -3.54
CA THR A 101 13.92 0.17 -3.06
C THR A 101 15.05 -0.77 -3.46
N ARG A 102 15.22 -1.86 -2.71
CA ARG A 102 15.95 -3.01 -3.24
C ARG A 102 15.34 -3.48 -4.57
N PHE A 103 16.14 -4.13 -5.42
CA PHE A 103 15.60 -4.81 -6.59
C PHE A 103 14.53 -5.82 -6.18
N LEU A 104 13.36 -5.71 -6.82
CA LEU A 104 12.24 -6.61 -6.62
C LEU A 104 12.24 -7.64 -7.75
N ASP A 105 12.59 -8.88 -7.41
CA ASP A 105 12.52 -10.02 -8.31
C ASP A 105 11.08 -10.53 -8.37
N LEU A 106 10.41 -10.26 -9.49
CA LEU A 106 8.98 -10.56 -9.65
C LEU A 106 8.69 -12.06 -9.64
N GLU A 107 9.56 -12.88 -10.24
CA GLU A 107 9.41 -14.34 -10.28
C GLU A 107 9.52 -14.91 -8.86
N LYS A 108 10.49 -14.41 -8.08
CA LYS A 108 10.65 -14.80 -6.69
C LYS A 108 9.46 -14.39 -5.83
N LEU A 109 8.94 -13.17 -5.98
CA LEU A 109 7.77 -12.71 -5.23
C LEU A 109 6.51 -13.51 -5.56
N GLN A 110 6.31 -13.84 -6.85
CA GLN A 110 5.23 -14.71 -7.28
C GLN A 110 5.34 -16.11 -6.66
N PHE A 111 6.53 -16.71 -6.70
CA PHE A 111 6.78 -18.03 -6.12
C PHE A 111 6.58 -18.04 -4.59
N GLN A 112 7.02 -17.00 -3.88
CA GLN A 112 6.84 -16.89 -2.43
C GLN A 112 5.36 -16.84 -2.01
N LYS A 113 4.50 -16.19 -2.80
CA LYS A 113 3.06 -16.20 -2.53
C LYS A 113 2.45 -17.60 -2.73
N THR A 114 2.90 -18.34 -3.74
CA THR A 114 2.35 -19.67 -4.08
C THR A 114 2.95 -20.81 -3.24
N GLY A 115 4.19 -20.65 -2.76
CA GLY A 115 4.92 -21.68 -2.01
C GLY A 115 4.28 -22.04 -0.67
N ASP A 116 3.57 -21.11 -0.02
CA ASP A 116 2.80 -21.38 1.19
C ASP A 116 1.59 -22.31 0.95
N GLU A 117 1.10 -22.45 -0.29
CA GLU A 117 -0.05 -23.30 -0.63
C GLU A 117 0.34 -24.74 -0.95
N GLN A 118 1.58 -25.01 -1.39
CA GLN A 118 2.02 -26.36 -1.77
C GLN A 118 2.43 -27.25 -0.59
N PHE A 119 2.75 -26.68 0.58
CA PHE A 119 3.10 -27.46 1.78
C PHE A 119 1.90 -27.80 2.68
N SER A 120 0.68 -27.40 2.30
CA SER A 120 -0.54 -27.70 3.07
C SER A 120 -1.30 -28.95 2.59
N LEU A 121 -0.77 -29.69 1.61
CA LEU A 121 -1.38 -30.88 1.00
C LEU A 121 -0.55 -32.18 1.21
N LEU A 122 0.41 -32.16 2.13
CA LEU A 122 1.14 -33.34 2.65
C LEU A 122 0.92 -33.45 4.16
#